data_AF-A0A2T2NXI7-F1
#
_entry.id   AF-A0A2T2NXI7-F1
#
_cell.length_a   1.000
_cell.length_b   1.000
_cell.length_c   1.000
_cell.angle_alpha   90.00
_cell.angle_beta   90.00
_cell.angle_gamma   90.00
#
_symmetry.space_group_name_H-M   'P 1'
#
loop_
_entity.id
_entity.type
_entity.pdbx_description
1 polymer ?
#
loop_
_entity_poly.entity_id
_entity_poly.type
_entity_poly.pdbx_seq_one_letter_code
_entity_poly.pdbx_strand_id
1 'polypeptide(L)'
;MASNTATAPVALPRVAITYCTQCKWMLRAAYFGQELLSTFGTQIGEIALIPATGGLFTVDLVRKADKEVEAEKVLIWDRKAEGGFPETKVLKQRVRDHIDPNRDLGHSDRHGKNTKEKNDAESSSEGQKDKDVKSENQETKDAEAPQTKRNPDGTVCEDCR
;
A
#
# COMPACT_ATOMS: atom_id res chain seq x y z
N MET A 1 40.47 3.63 1.24
CA MET A 1 39.42 3.79 0.21
C MET A 1 38.49 4.88 0.72
N ALA A 2 38.41 6.01 0.02
CA ALA A 2 37.55 7.11 0.44
C ALA A 2 36.08 6.70 0.21
N SER A 3 35.30 6.58 1.29
CA SER A 3 33.85 6.48 1.19
C SER A 3 33.34 7.79 0.57
N ASN A 4 32.98 7.73 -0.70
CA ASN A 4 32.41 8.85 -1.42
C ASN A 4 30.95 9.00 -0.99
N THR A 5 30.73 9.63 0.15
CA THR A 5 29.40 9.85 0.72
C THR A 5 28.83 11.12 0.09
N ALA A 6 28.05 10.97 -0.97
CA ALA A 6 27.25 12.08 -1.51
C ALA A 6 25.95 12.16 -0.72
N THR A 7 25.78 13.23 0.08
CA THR A 7 24.54 13.49 0.82
C THR A 7 23.54 14.14 -0.14
N ALA A 8 22.72 13.32 -0.79
CA ALA A 8 21.54 13.79 -1.52
C ALA A 8 20.36 13.98 -0.55
N PRO A 9 19.52 15.01 -0.73
CA PRO A 9 18.28 15.15 0.04
C PRO A 9 17.35 13.97 -0.29
N VAL A 10 16.96 13.21 0.73
CA VAL A 10 16.06 12.05 0.61
C VAL A 10 14.64 12.49 0.95
N ALA A 11 13.67 12.16 0.11
CA ALA A 11 12.27 12.36 0.41
C ALA A 11 11.79 11.26 1.38
N LEU A 12 11.49 11.64 2.62
CA LEU A 12 10.93 10.73 3.62
C LEU A 12 9.40 10.67 3.50
N PRO A 13 8.77 9.50 3.72
CA PRO A 13 9.35 8.20 4.05
C PRO A 13 10.05 7.53 2.86
N ARG A 14 11.21 6.93 3.12
CA ARG A 14 12.04 6.23 2.13
C ARG A 14 11.99 4.73 2.35
N VAL A 15 11.65 3.96 1.33
CA VAL A 15 11.75 2.49 1.37
C VAL A 15 13.00 2.05 0.63
N ALA A 16 13.84 1.21 1.24
CA ALA A 16 15.00 0.61 0.60
C ALA A 16 14.85 -0.92 0.53
N ILE A 17 14.88 -1.47 -0.67
CA ILE A 17 14.83 -2.91 -0.92
C ILE A 17 16.22 -3.35 -1.35
N THR A 18 16.95 -4.00 -0.44
CA THR A 18 18.24 -4.62 -0.76
C THR A 18 18.02 -6.02 -1.30
N TYR A 19 18.61 -6.34 -2.45
CA TYR A 19 18.37 -7.63 -3.12
C TYR A 19 19.66 -8.25 -3.68
N CYS A 20 19.72 -9.58 -3.64
CA CYS A 20 20.83 -10.32 -4.23
C CYS A 20 20.76 -10.32 -5.77
N THR A 21 21.77 -9.75 -6.41
CA THR A 21 21.89 -9.73 -7.88
C THR A 21 22.17 -11.12 -8.46
N GLN A 22 23.01 -11.91 -7.79
CA GLN A 22 23.36 -13.27 -8.20
C GLN A 22 22.17 -14.23 -8.17
N CYS A 23 21.21 -14.00 -7.26
CA CYS A 23 19.99 -14.80 -7.17
C CYS A 23 18.89 -14.36 -8.13
N LYS A 24 19.15 -13.35 -8.99
CA LYS A 24 18.18 -12.79 -9.96
C LYS A 24 16.89 -12.26 -9.31
N TRP A 25 16.98 -11.70 -8.09
CA TRP A 25 15.82 -11.19 -7.36
C TRP A 25 15.42 -9.75 -7.69
N MET A 26 16.10 -9.12 -8.65
CA MET A 26 15.78 -7.75 -9.10
C MET A 26 14.31 -7.57 -9.47
N LEU A 27 13.75 -8.50 -10.26
CA LEU A 27 12.35 -8.41 -10.70
C LEU A 27 11.37 -8.49 -9.54
N ARG A 28 11.67 -9.32 -8.53
CA ARG A 28 10.85 -9.42 -7.32
C ARG A 28 10.96 -8.15 -6.47
N ALA A 29 12.16 -7.58 -6.34
CA ALA A 29 12.37 -6.32 -5.65
C ALA A 29 11.61 -5.16 -6.34
N ALA A 30 11.70 -5.08 -7.67
CA ALA A 30 10.97 -4.10 -8.47
C ALA A 30 9.44 -4.27 -8.35
N TYR A 31 8.95 -5.50 -8.37
CA TYR A 31 7.54 -5.80 -8.15
C TYR A 31 7.02 -5.26 -6.81
N PHE A 32 7.73 -5.53 -5.70
CA PHE A 32 7.33 -4.97 -4.41
C PHE A 32 7.41 -3.44 -4.38
N GLY A 33 8.41 -2.86 -5.03
CA GLY A 33 8.49 -1.40 -5.18
C GLY A 33 7.27 -0.81 -5.89
N GLN A 34 6.84 -1.43 -7.00
CA GLN A 34 5.64 -1.01 -7.74
C GLN A 34 4.37 -1.14 -6.89
N GLU A 35 4.22 -2.26 -6.18
CA GLU A 35 3.07 -2.50 -5.30
C GLU A 35 2.97 -1.45 -4.19
N LEU A 36 4.09 -1.05 -3.59
CA LEU A 36 4.15 -0.04 -2.55
C LEU A 36 3.84 1.36 -3.12
N LEU A 37 4.46 1.76 -4.23
CA LEU A 37 4.20 3.06 -4.87
C LEU A 37 2.74 3.17 -5.35
N SER A 38 2.18 2.10 -5.90
CA SER A 38 0.78 2.08 -6.32
C SER A 38 -0.19 2.19 -5.14
N THR A 39 0.16 1.62 -3.98
CA THR A 39 -0.71 1.64 -2.79
C THR A 39 -0.63 2.95 -2.03
N PHE A 40 0.59 3.45 -1.78
CA PHE A 40 0.83 4.61 -0.93
C PHE A 40 0.90 5.93 -1.71
N GLY A 41 1.06 5.88 -3.03
CA GLY A 41 1.11 7.06 -3.89
C GLY A 41 2.18 8.04 -3.41
N THR A 42 1.77 9.28 -3.15
CA THR A 42 2.64 10.37 -2.70
C THR A 42 3.03 10.30 -1.21
N GLN A 43 2.50 9.34 -0.44
CA GLN A 43 2.90 9.16 0.95
C GLN A 43 4.28 8.54 1.10
N ILE A 44 4.79 7.84 0.07
CA ILE A 44 6.18 7.39 0.02
C ILE A 44 6.95 8.43 -0.80
N GLY A 45 8.03 8.96 -0.23
CA GLY A 45 8.87 9.94 -0.90
C GLY A 45 9.71 9.31 -2.01
N GLU A 46 10.33 8.17 -1.72
CA GLU A 46 11.10 7.41 -2.71
C GLU A 46 11.20 5.92 -2.37
N ILE A 47 11.50 5.11 -3.39
CA ILE A 47 11.91 3.71 -3.23
C ILE A 47 13.28 3.51 -3.87
N ALA A 48 14.20 2.93 -3.11
CA ALA A 48 15.54 2.57 -3.57
C ALA A 48 15.66 1.05 -3.76
N LEU A 49 16.11 0.62 -4.94
CA LEU A 49 16.51 -0.76 -5.20
C LEU A 49 18.04 -0.87 -5.06
N ILE A 50 18.51 -1.57 -4.03
CA ILE A 50 19.93 -1.61 -3.67
C ILE A 50 20.50 -3.00 -4.04
N PRO A 51 21.40 -3.11 -5.03
CA PRO A 51 22.03 -4.38 -5.38
C PRO A 51 22.99 -4.84 -4.29
N ALA A 52 22.93 -6.13 -3.94
CA ALA A 52 23.79 -6.79 -2.97
C ALA A 52 24.14 -8.21 -3.43
N THR A 53 24.94 -8.92 -2.63
CA THR A 53 25.32 -10.32 -2.83
C THR A 53 24.98 -11.15 -1.58
N GLY A 54 25.36 -12.44 -1.55
CA GLY A 54 25.24 -13.27 -0.35
C GLY A 54 23.82 -13.72 -0.01
N GLY A 55 22.93 -13.72 -1.02
CA GLY A 55 21.53 -14.06 -0.82
C GLY A 55 20.91 -13.14 0.23
N LEU A 56 21.03 -11.83 0.06
CA LEU A 56 20.33 -10.83 0.88
C LEU A 56 19.00 -10.45 0.22
N PHE A 57 17.97 -10.32 1.03
CA PHE A 57 16.72 -9.69 0.64
C PHE A 57 16.09 -9.04 1.87
N THR A 58 16.21 -7.72 1.98
CA THR A 58 15.70 -6.94 3.11
C THR A 58 14.88 -5.75 2.61
N VAL A 59 13.90 -5.36 3.40
CA VAL A 59 13.11 -4.14 3.19
C VAL A 59 13.27 -3.26 4.42
N ASP A 60 13.90 -2.11 4.24
CA ASP A 60 14.08 -1.08 5.27
C ASP A 60 13.15 0.10 4.98
N LEU A 61 12.58 0.70 6.02
CA LEU A 61 11.84 1.96 5.97
C LEU A 61 12.59 3.00 6.78
N VAL A 62 12.85 4.16 6.18
CA VAL A 62 13.32 5.34 6.89
C VAL A 62 12.19 6.35 6.95
N ARG A 63 11.81 6.79 8.15
CA ARG A 63 10.72 7.75 8.38
C ARG A 63 11.16 8.89 9.28
N LYS A 64 10.39 9.97 9.33
CA LYS A 64 10.56 11.00 10.36
C LYS A 64 9.97 10.48 11.67
N ALA A 65 10.69 10.61 12.78
CA ALA A 65 10.12 10.32 14.09
C ALA A 65 9.13 11.41 14.49
N ASP A 66 8.02 11.04 15.15
CA ASP A 66 6.91 11.95 15.49
C ASP A 66 7.32 13.15 16.37
N LYS A 67 8.50 13.10 17.02
CA LYS A 67 8.96 14.08 18.00
C LYS A 67 10.40 14.60 17.78
N GLU A 68 11.10 14.16 16.74
CA GLU A 68 12.53 14.49 16.56
C GLU A 68 12.86 14.93 15.13
N VAL A 69 13.95 15.70 15.01
CA VAL A 69 14.55 16.15 13.74
C VAL A 69 15.26 14.99 13.00
N GLU A 70 15.46 13.87 13.70
CA GLU A 70 16.21 12.72 13.22
C GLU A 70 15.32 11.68 12.50
N ALA A 71 15.90 11.03 11.49
CA ALA A 71 15.23 10.00 10.72
C ALA A 71 15.40 8.62 11.39
N GLU A 72 14.29 7.93 11.65
CA GLU A 72 14.27 6.59 12.22
C GLU A 72 14.34 5.55 11.10
N LYS A 73 15.29 4.60 11.20
CA LYS A 73 15.38 3.44 10.31
C LYS A 73 14.75 2.21 10.98
N VAL A 74 13.79 1.60 10.29
CA VAL A 74 13.05 0.41 10.73
C VAL A 74 13.25 -0.72 9.71
N LEU A 75 13.59 -1.92 10.18
CA LEU A 75 13.61 -3.12 9.35
C LEU A 75 12.18 -3.68 9.23
N ILE A 76 11.61 -3.64 8.03
CA ILE A 76 10.26 -4.11 7.75
C ILE A 76 10.24 -5.62 7.47
N TRP A 77 11.26 -6.10 6.76
CA TRP A 77 11.37 -7.50 6.37
C TRP A 77 12.82 -7.94 6.18
N ASP A 78 13.15 -9.14 6.64
CA ASP A 78 14.38 -9.85 6.29
C ASP A 78 14.06 -11.29 5.89
N ARG A 79 14.46 -11.68 4.68
CA ARG A 79 14.23 -13.05 4.17
C ARG A 79 14.82 -14.13 5.08
N LYS A 80 15.98 -13.88 5.71
CA LYS A 80 16.60 -14.88 6.58
C LYS A 80 15.82 -15.04 7.88
N ALA A 81 15.37 -13.94 8.48
CA ALA A 81 14.61 -13.95 9.73
C ALA A 81 13.18 -14.50 9.54
N GLU A 82 12.53 -14.12 8.44
CA GLU A 82 11.12 -14.45 8.16
C GLU A 82 10.94 -15.74 7.33
N GLY A 83 12.04 -16.41 6.97
CA GLY A 83 12.00 -17.69 6.25
C GLY A 83 11.52 -17.62 4.80
N GLY A 84 11.49 -16.44 4.18
CA GLY A 84 10.96 -16.30 2.83
C GLY A 84 10.81 -14.86 2.34
N PHE A 85 10.19 -14.74 1.16
CA PHE A 85 9.78 -13.43 0.64
C PHE A 85 8.46 -13.00 1.28
N PRO A 86 8.24 -11.69 1.47
CA PRO A 86 6.97 -11.23 2.02
C PRO A 86 5.85 -11.50 1.02
N GLU A 87 4.66 -11.79 1.54
CA GLU A 87 3.44 -11.62 0.76
C GLU A 87 3.16 -10.13 0.57
N THR A 88 2.68 -9.75 -0.62
CA THR A 88 2.37 -8.35 -0.97
C THR A 88 1.45 -7.70 0.06
N LYS A 89 0.45 -8.45 0.55
CA LYS A 89 -0.48 -7.99 1.59
C LYS A 89 0.23 -7.64 2.89
N VAL A 90 1.02 -8.59 3.42
CA VAL A 90 1.75 -8.43 4.67
C VAL A 90 2.74 -7.27 4.58
N LEU A 91 3.43 -7.13 3.45
CA LEU A 91 4.36 -6.03 3.24
C LEU A 91 3.66 -4.67 3.29
N LYS A 92 2.52 -4.53 2.60
CA LYS A 92 1.73 -3.29 2.61
C LYS A 92 1.23 -2.98 4.02
N GLN A 93 0.74 -3.98 4.75
CA GLN A 93 0.29 -3.80 6.13
C GLN A 93 1.42 -3.29 7.03
N ARG A 94 2.58 -3.98 7.05
CA ARG A 94 3.72 -3.56 7.88
C ARG A 94 4.18 -2.14 7.54
N VAL A 95 4.24 -1.79 6.26
CA VAL A 95 4.61 -0.42 5.84
C VAL A 95 3.56 0.60 6.29
N ARG A 96 2.25 0.30 6.16
CA ARG A 96 1.16 1.15 6.64
C ARG A 96 1.26 1.42 8.12
N ASP A 97 1.52 0.39 8.93
CA ASP A 97 1.58 0.50 10.39
C ASP A 97 2.64 1.52 10.85
N HIS A 98 3.68 1.77 10.03
CA HIS A 98 4.73 2.75 10.32
C HIS A 98 4.53 4.14 9.69
N ILE A 99 3.79 4.24 8.59
CA ILE A 99 3.58 5.51 7.85
C ILE A 99 2.26 6.17 8.26
N ASP A 100 1.17 5.40 8.27
CA ASP A 100 -0.18 5.88 8.54
C ASP A 100 -1.02 4.75 9.16
N PRO A 101 -0.93 4.52 10.47
CA PRO A 101 -1.57 3.38 11.15
C PRO A 101 -3.10 3.42 11.07
N ASN A 102 -3.70 4.59 10.81
CA ASN A 102 -5.16 4.75 10.76
C ASN A 102 -5.75 4.48 9.36
N ARG A 103 -4.91 4.32 8.34
CA ARG A 103 -5.36 4.10 6.96
C ARG A 103 -5.86 2.68 6.75
N ASP A 104 -7.07 2.54 6.23
CA ASP A 104 -7.61 1.25 5.77
C ASP A 104 -7.04 0.89 4.39
N LEU A 105 -6.45 -0.30 4.28
CA LEU A 105 -5.95 -0.89 3.03
C LEU A 105 -6.97 -1.85 2.37
N GLY A 106 -8.22 -1.85 2.85
CA GLY A 106 -9.34 -2.58 2.28
C GLY A 106 -9.12 -4.10 2.31
N HIS A 107 -9.01 -4.72 1.15
CA HIS A 107 -8.75 -6.16 1.03
C HIS A 107 -7.41 -6.59 1.66
N SER A 108 -6.47 -5.66 1.78
CA SER A 108 -5.19 -5.95 2.43
C SER A 108 -5.30 -5.98 3.96
N ASP A 109 -6.34 -5.42 4.57
CA ASP A 109 -6.55 -5.46 6.03
C ASP A 109 -7.55 -6.52 6.50
N ARG A 110 -8.44 -6.94 5.61
CA ARG A 110 -9.40 -8.00 5.93
C ARG A 110 -8.68 -9.34 6.03
N HIS A 111 -8.54 -9.87 7.24
CA HIS A 111 -8.24 -11.28 7.44
C HIS A 111 -9.43 -12.07 6.89
N GLY A 112 -9.17 -13.04 6.01
CA GLY A 112 -10.22 -13.82 5.37
C GLY A 112 -11.12 -14.43 6.45
N LYS A 113 -12.35 -13.95 6.56
CA LYS A 113 -13.39 -14.70 7.27
C LYS A 113 -13.58 -15.98 6.49
N ASN A 114 -13.12 -17.09 7.06
CA ASN A 114 -13.46 -18.42 6.60
C ASN A 114 -14.99 -18.51 6.50
N THR A 115 -15.46 -18.74 5.28
CA THR A 115 -16.82 -19.14 4.99
C THR A 115 -17.08 -20.52 5.63
N LYS A 116 -17.73 -20.53 6.78
CA LYS A 116 -18.63 -21.58 7.31
C LYS A 116 -19.73 -20.78 8.03
N GLU A 117 -21.02 -20.86 7.72
CA GLU A 117 -21.82 -22.05 7.41
C GLU A 117 -22.90 -21.76 6.36
N LYS A 118 -23.18 -22.77 5.54
CA LYS A 118 -24.42 -22.94 4.76
C LYS A 118 -25.52 -23.45 5.69
N ASN A 119 -26.72 -22.87 5.52
CA ASN A 119 -28.09 -23.41 5.58
C ASN A 119 -28.37 -24.73 6.31
N ASP A 120 -29.43 -24.78 7.13
CA ASP A 120 -30.70 -25.43 6.77
C ASP A 120 -31.83 -25.26 7.83
N ALA A 121 -33.08 -25.40 7.33
CA ALA A 121 -34.41 -25.51 7.97
C ALA A 121 -35.17 -24.19 8.26
N GLU A 122 -36.42 -23.96 7.80
CA GLU A 122 -37.41 -24.83 7.14
C GLU A 122 -38.55 -24.00 6.50
N SER A 123 -38.95 -24.41 5.28
CA SER A 123 -40.33 -24.62 4.75
C SER A 123 -41.54 -24.06 5.55
N SER A 124 -42.66 -23.56 5.01
CA SER A 124 -43.24 -23.25 3.70
C SER A 124 -44.65 -22.63 3.91
N SER A 125 -45.19 -21.97 2.88
CA SER A 125 -46.61 -21.93 2.45
C SER A 125 -47.17 -20.53 2.10
N GLU A 126 -48.09 -20.58 1.13
CA GLU A 126 -48.53 -19.58 0.16
C GLU A 126 -49.37 -18.41 0.72
N GLY A 127 -49.43 -17.31 -0.06
CA GLY A 127 -50.42 -16.26 0.16
C GLY A 127 -50.22 -14.99 -0.68
N GLN A 128 -50.62 -15.05 -1.94
CA GLN A 128 -50.67 -13.95 -2.90
C GLN A 128 -51.75 -12.92 -2.55
N LYS A 129 -51.44 -11.61 -2.59
CA LYS A 129 -52.31 -10.56 -3.15
C LYS A 129 -51.67 -9.17 -3.24
N ASP A 130 -51.94 -8.56 -4.38
CA ASP A 130 -51.57 -7.22 -4.84
C ASP A 130 -51.94 -6.08 -3.88
N LYS A 131 -51.17 -4.99 -3.95
CA LYS A 131 -51.71 -3.65 -4.26
C LYS A 131 -50.61 -2.63 -4.54
N ASP A 132 -50.81 -1.95 -5.67
CA ASP A 132 -50.19 -0.70 -6.12
C ASP A 132 -50.06 0.35 -5.01
N VAL A 133 -48.90 1.03 -4.94
CA VAL A 133 -48.85 2.50 -4.84
C VAL A 133 -47.59 3.01 -5.55
N LYS A 134 -47.84 3.72 -6.65
CA LYS A 134 -46.94 4.65 -7.35
C LYS A 134 -46.55 5.82 -6.44
N SER A 135 -45.27 6.19 -6.40
CA SER A 135 -44.90 7.60 -6.25
C SER A 135 -43.54 7.90 -6.86
N GLU A 136 -43.55 8.88 -7.76
CA GLU A 136 -42.44 9.48 -8.49
C GLU A 136 -41.58 10.41 -7.61
N ASN A 137 -40.46 10.84 -8.22
CA ASN A 137 -39.53 11.94 -7.89
C ASN A 137 -38.43 11.63 -6.85
N GLN A 138 -37.17 12.06 -7.01
CA GLN A 138 -36.62 13.10 -7.89
C GLN A 138 -35.09 12.95 -7.98
N GLU A 139 -34.51 13.38 -9.12
CA GLU A 139 -33.10 13.73 -9.25
C GLU A 139 -32.64 14.70 -8.16
N THR A 140 -31.45 14.48 -7.60
CA THR A 140 -30.51 15.58 -7.33
C THR A 140 -29.10 15.16 -7.73
N LYS A 141 -28.58 15.92 -8.70
CA LYS A 141 -27.19 15.96 -9.14
C LYS A 141 -26.36 16.62 -8.04
N ASP A 142 -25.32 15.93 -7.57
CA ASP A 142 -24.15 16.59 -7.02
C ASP A 142 -22.96 16.18 -7.88
N ALA A 143 -22.73 16.99 -8.91
CA ALA A 143 -21.48 16.98 -9.67
C ALA A 143 -20.40 17.60 -8.77
N GLU A 144 -19.70 16.76 -8.02
CA GLU A 144 -18.48 17.17 -7.35
C GLU A 144 -17.43 17.47 -8.43
N ALA A 145 -17.05 18.74 -8.55
CA ALA A 145 -16.09 19.22 -9.53
C ALA A 145 -14.75 18.46 -9.40
N PRO A 146 -14.07 18.10 -10.51
CA PRO A 146 -12.80 17.40 -10.43
C PRO A 146 -11.76 18.32 -9.78
N GLN A 147 -11.35 17.98 -8.56
CA GLN A 147 -10.21 18.62 -7.91
C GLN A 147 -8.97 18.33 -8.77
N THR A 148 -8.48 19.36 -9.46
CA THR A 148 -7.26 19.25 -10.27
C THR A 148 -6.10 18.95 -9.34
N LYS A 149 -5.61 17.70 -9.38
CA LYS A 149 -4.42 17.30 -8.64
C LYS A 149 -3.23 18.09 -9.19
N ARG A 150 -2.64 18.92 -8.33
CA ARG A 150 -1.45 19.71 -8.65
C ARG A 150 -0.20 19.00 -8.18
N ASN A 151 0.88 19.19 -8.91
CA ASN A 151 2.22 18.72 -8.55
C ASN A 151 2.76 19.49 -7.33
N PRO A 152 3.82 18.98 -6.66
CA PRO A 152 4.45 19.66 -5.53
C PRO A 152 5.00 21.08 -5.84
N ASP A 153 5.26 21.37 -7.11
CA ASP A 153 5.69 22.69 -7.62
C ASP A 153 4.52 23.60 -8.02
N GLY A 154 3.28 23.16 -7.84
CA GLY A 154 2.06 23.90 -8.14
C GLY A 154 1.58 23.78 -9.60
N THR A 155 2.32 23.09 -10.47
CA THR A 155 1.92 22.86 -11.86
C THR A 155 0.77 21.84 -11.95
N VAL A 156 -0.03 21.91 -13.02
CA VAL A 156 -1.09 20.94 -13.30
C VAL A 156 -0.50 19.83 -14.17
N CYS A 157 -0.60 18.58 -13.73
CA CYS A 157 -0.19 17.43 -14.52
C CYS A 157 -1.17 17.23 -15.69
N GLU A 158 -0.72 17.43 -16.93
CA GLU A 158 -1.58 17.36 -18.13
C GLU A 158 -2.10 15.94 -18.40
N ASP A 159 -1.36 14.92 -17.95
CA ASP A 159 -1.69 13.50 -18.12
C ASP A 159 -2.62 12.95 -17.02
N CYS A 160 -2.91 13.73 -15.97
CA CYS A 160 -3.78 13.34 -14.84
C CYS A 160 -5.18 14.00 -14.89
N ARG A 161 -5.69 14.29 -16.10
CA ARG A 161 -7.03 14.86 -16.31
C ARG A 161 -8.14 13.83 -16.16
#